data_AF-A0A371L0I0-F1
#
_entry.id   AF-A0A371L0I0-F1
#
_cell.length_a   1.000
_cell.length_b   1.000
_cell.length_c   1.000
_cell.angle_alpha   90.00
_cell.angle_beta   90.00
_cell.angle_gamma   90.00
#
_symmetry.space_group_name_H-M   'P 1'
#
loop_
_entity.id
_entity.type
_entity.pdbx_description
1 polymer ?
#
loop_
_entity_poly.entity_id
_entity_poly.type
_entity_poly.pdbx_seq_one_letter_code
_entity_poly.pdbx_strand_id
1 'polypeptide(L)'
;MSLDELVDVYWQDIAPKRYRDGFDEDRDVPTYEWLTKHGYSGIAYALREHHDLTPTQFFVDVVGLEDEDSNEWEWNVDHTDTVNALEVYLNSIGTRGGRAESTVETHRTRLAKWVRTYRELHGTDALLEPLSELDQQPGEIEHCLAVLDVFDEELSTDRSKLEYLHVARAWYAFVKRRKYAKYNPLAEAGEEFGWEASEPDPQSLSASQVRRIYSEVASSEAELLVVALAGWGLRPSEVAALHVDQVVLDAEDPHLSFGDGERKNGPGEVTLLYGVDVVADRIDTLSDREMWNGYLFPSRSSSTGYVSVSTIRRRFKQLADTAEVVVDGDTPTPKMGRRFWYSAYQEAVGEVLEGLEGVAEDQGSSSTEVVLRNYLSREQERKARRRRMYEKLEAAFES
;
A
#
# COMPACT_ATOMS: atom_id res chain seq x y z
N MET A 1 -23.92 1.76 -1.33
CA MET A 1 -22.93 1.69 -2.42
C MET A 1 -21.57 1.80 -1.76
N SER A 2 -20.66 0.85 -1.99
CA SER A 2 -19.33 0.86 -1.36
C SER A 2 -18.41 1.91 -2.02
N LEU A 3 -17.30 2.22 -1.36
CA LEU A 3 -16.28 3.12 -1.92
C LEU A 3 -15.72 2.58 -3.24
N ASP A 4 -15.51 1.27 -3.32
CA ASP A 4 -15.01 0.59 -4.51
C ASP A 4 -16.02 0.64 -5.67
N GLU A 5 -17.32 0.46 -5.39
CA GLU A 5 -18.38 0.62 -6.39
C GLU A 5 -18.42 2.06 -6.95
N LEU A 6 -18.19 3.08 -6.11
CA LEU A 6 -18.13 4.47 -6.54
C LEU A 6 -16.89 4.76 -7.41
N VAL A 7 -15.75 4.12 -7.11
CA VAL A 7 -14.54 4.19 -7.95
C VAL A 7 -14.78 3.53 -9.30
N ASP A 8 -15.45 2.39 -9.34
CA ASP A 8 -15.80 1.72 -10.59
C ASP A 8 -16.75 2.58 -11.42
N VAL A 9 -17.76 3.21 -10.80
CA VAL A 9 -18.64 4.20 -11.47
C VAL A 9 -17.83 5.37 -12.04
N TYR A 10 -16.80 5.84 -11.33
CA TYR A 10 -15.95 6.91 -11.87
C TYR A 10 -15.25 6.46 -13.16
N TRP A 11 -14.52 5.35 -13.13
CA TRP A 11 -13.71 4.91 -14.27
C TRP A 11 -14.52 4.36 -15.44
N GLN A 12 -15.68 3.74 -15.18
CA GLN A 12 -16.50 3.13 -16.23
C GLN A 12 -17.45 4.14 -16.89
N ASP A 13 -18.00 5.09 -16.12
CA ASP A 13 -19.06 5.96 -16.61
C ASP A 13 -18.67 7.44 -16.68
N ILE A 14 -17.96 7.95 -15.67
CA ILE A 14 -17.68 9.40 -15.52
C ILE A 14 -16.46 9.80 -16.35
N ALA A 15 -15.32 9.14 -16.16
CA ALA A 15 -14.07 9.40 -16.89
C ALA A 15 -14.27 9.41 -18.42
N PRO A 16 -14.93 8.39 -19.04
CA PRO A 16 -15.16 8.40 -20.48
C PRO A 16 -16.07 9.51 -20.98
N LYS A 17 -16.99 10.03 -20.15
CA LYS A 17 -17.84 11.19 -20.52
C LYS A 17 -17.07 12.49 -20.41
N ARG A 18 -16.22 12.62 -19.40
CA ARG A 18 -15.36 13.80 -19.18
C ARG A 18 -14.31 13.94 -20.27
N TYR A 19 -13.72 12.83 -20.70
CA TYR A 19 -12.84 12.79 -21.86
C TYR A 19 -13.51 13.32 -23.13
N ARG A 20 -14.78 12.94 -23.39
CA ARG A 20 -15.54 13.45 -24.55
C ARG A 20 -15.87 14.95 -24.46
N ASP A 21 -15.99 15.46 -23.25
CA ASP A 21 -16.21 16.89 -22.97
C ASP A 21 -14.92 17.73 -22.99
N GLY A 22 -13.78 17.09 -23.27
CA GLY A 22 -12.47 17.74 -23.39
C GLY A 22 -11.73 17.93 -22.06
N PHE A 23 -12.18 17.27 -20.99
CA PHE A 23 -11.49 17.22 -19.70
C PHE A 23 -10.52 16.04 -19.66
N ASP A 24 -9.42 16.21 -18.92
CA ASP A 24 -8.47 15.15 -18.64
C ASP A 24 -9.04 14.20 -17.57
N GLU A 25 -9.16 12.92 -17.92
CA GLU A 25 -9.79 11.89 -17.11
C GLU A 25 -9.00 11.50 -15.86
N ASP A 26 -7.71 11.85 -15.82
CA ASP A 26 -6.78 11.53 -14.73
C ASP A 26 -6.36 12.76 -13.91
N ARG A 27 -6.71 13.97 -14.35
CA ARG A 27 -6.30 15.22 -13.69
C ARG A 27 -7.47 16.04 -13.20
N ASP A 28 -8.38 16.40 -14.09
CA ASP A 28 -9.38 17.39 -13.75
C ASP A 28 -10.31 16.79 -12.69
N VAL A 29 -10.45 17.38 -11.51
CA VAL A 29 -11.45 16.90 -10.55
C VAL A 29 -12.86 17.28 -11.04
N PRO A 30 -13.83 16.35 -11.11
CA PRO A 30 -15.20 16.68 -11.51
C PRO A 30 -15.81 17.75 -10.60
N THR A 31 -16.18 18.90 -11.18
CA THR A 31 -16.86 19.94 -10.42
C THR A 31 -18.30 19.52 -10.07
N TYR A 32 -18.83 20.05 -8.97
CA TYR A 32 -20.21 19.79 -8.55
C TYR A 32 -21.23 20.19 -9.63
N GLU A 33 -20.97 21.28 -10.35
CA GLU A 33 -21.80 21.74 -11.47
C GLU A 33 -21.78 20.73 -12.64
N TRP A 34 -20.61 20.20 -12.99
CA TRP A 34 -20.48 19.19 -14.05
C TRP A 34 -21.20 17.89 -13.68
N LEU A 35 -21.01 17.41 -12.44
CA LEU A 35 -21.68 16.20 -11.94
C LEU A 35 -23.20 16.36 -11.97
N THR A 36 -23.72 17.50 -11.54
CA THR A 36 -25.16 17.79 -11.53
C THR A 36 -25.72 17.85 -12.96
N LYS A 37 -25.02 18.52 -13.87
CA LYS A 37 -25.42 18.64 -15.29
C LYS A 37 -25.51 17.29 -16.00
N HIS A 38 -24.70 16.31 -15.57
CA HIS A 38 -24.63 14.97 -16.18
C HIS A 38 -25.36 13.87 -15.39
N GLY A 39 -26.15 14.24 -14.37
CA GLY A 39 -27.00 13.32 -13.62
C GLY A 39 -26.31 12.55 -12.49
N TYR A 40 -25.10 12.97 -12.10
CA TYR A 40 -24.28 12.37 -11.04
C TYR A 40 -24.38 13.07 -9.69
N SER A 41 -25.39 13.93 -9.48
CA SER A 41 -25.59 14.67 -8.23
C SER A 41 -25.75 13.77 -6.99
N GLY A 42 -26.17 12.52 -7.18
CA GLY A 42 -26.28 11.52 -6.11
C GLY A 42 -24.94 11.05 -5.53
N ILE A 43 -23.83 11.19 -6.25
CA ILE A 43 -22.49 10.78 -5.79
C ILE A 43 -22.03 11.67 -4.62
N ALA A 44 -22.21 12.98 -4.74
CA ALA A 44 -21.84 13.90 -3.67
C ALA A 44 -22.65 13.66 -2.38
N TYR A 45 -23.92 13.23 -2.51
CA TYR A 45 -24.74 12.83 -1.37
C TYR A 45 -24.25 11.50 -0.77
N ALA A 46 -24.04 10.47 -1.61
CA ALA A 46 -23.57 9.17 -1.15
C ALA A 46 -22.18 9.24 -0.46
N LEU A 47 -21.26 10.05 -0.99
CA LEU A 47 -19.93 10.25 -0.40
C LEU A 47 -20.00 10.92 0.97
N ARG A 48 -20.88 11.93 1.11
CA ARG A 48 -21.05 12.65 2.37
C ARG A 48 -21.81 11.83 3.41
N GLU A 49 -22.87 11.13 3.00
CA GLU A 49 -23.80 10.45 3.91
C GLU A 49 -23.34 9.03 4.30
N HIS A 50 -22.56 8.37 3.45
CA HIS A 50 -22.20 6.97 3.66
C HIS A 50 -20.70 6.71 3.75
N HIS A 51 -19.86 7.68 3.40
CA HIS A 51 -18.40 7.49 3.32
C HIS A 51 -17.58 8.59 3.99
N ASP A 52 -18.22 9.63 4.56
CA ASP A 52 -17.54 10.76 5.21
C ASP A 52 -16.52 11.50 4.31
N LEU A 53 -16.66 11.37 2.99
CA LEU A 53 -15.75 11.98 2.03
C LEU A 53 -16.42 13.17 1.35
N THR A 54 -15.64 14.23 1.17
CA THR A 54 -15.98 15.25 0.18
C THR A 54 -15.75 14.70 -1.22
N PRO A 55 -16.44 15.23 -2.26
CA PRO A 55 -16.17 14.86 -3.65
C PRO A 55 -14.71 15.02 -4.01
N THR A 56 -14.06 16.10 -3.56
CA THR A 56 -12.63 16.33 -3.80
C THR A 56 -11.76 15.25 -3.16
N GLN A 57 -11.94 14.94 -1.88
CA GLN A 57 -11.18 13.85 -1.23
C GLN A 57 -11.43 12.49 -1.89
N PHE A 58 -12.66 12.21 -2.30
CA PHE A 58 -12.94 11.01 -3.06
C PHE A 58 -12.19 11.00 -4.41
N PHE A 59 -12.25 12.08 -5.18
CA PHE A 59 -11.60 12.11 -6.49
C PHE A 59 -10.07 12.14 -6.40
N VAL A 60 -9.50 12.79 -5.40
CA VAL A 60 -8.05 12.92 -5.23
C VAL A 60 -7.48 11.72 -4.48
N ASP A 61 -8.02 11.41 -3.30
CA ASP A 61 -7.42 10.42 -2.38
C ASP A 61 -7.85 8.99 -2.69
N VAL A 62 -9.04 8.80 -3.29
CA VAL A 62 -9.61 7.47 -3.56
C VAL A 62 -9.51 7.10 -5.04
N VAL A 63 -9.91 8.01 -5.93
CA VAL A 63 -9.83 7.81 -7.39
C VAL A 63 -8.42 8.08 -7.91
N GLY A 64 -7.70 9.05 -7.33
CA GLY A 64 -6.30 9.35 -7.67
C GLY A 64 -6.13 10.47 -8.71
N LEU A 65 -7.06 11.41 -8.80
CA LEU A 65 -6.96 12.59 -9.66
C LEU A 65 -6.04 13.65 -9.05
N GLU A 66 -5.26 14.32 -9.89
CA GLU A 66 -4.38 15.41 -9.44
C GLU A 66 -5.16 16.71 -9.27
N ASP A 67 -5.27 17.22 -8.05
CA ASP A 67 -5.85 18.56 -7.80
C ASP A 67 -4.80 19.64 -8.09
N GLU A 68 -4.98 20.41 -9.16
CA GLU A 68 -4.11 21.55 -9.49
C GLU A 68 -4.23 22.71 -8.47
N ASP A 69 -5.23 22.68 -7.57
CA ASP A 69 -5.60 23.83 -6.72
C ASP A 69 -5.38 23.66 -5.20
N SER A 70 -4.60 22.70 -4.71
CA SER A 70 -4.39 22.57 -3.25
C SER A 70 -3.48 23.66 -2.65
N ASN A 71 -4.09 24.81 -2.38
CA ASN A 71 -3.72 25.68 -1.27
C ASN A 71 -3.71 24.87 0.05
N GLU A 72 -2.88 25.31 1.01
CA GLU A 72 -2.80 24.89 2.42
C GLU A 72 -3.93 23.96 2.93
N TRP A 73 -3.56 22.78 3.45
CA TRP A 73 -4.49 21.84 4.08
C TRP A 73 -5.35 22.51 5.17
N GLU A 74 -6.67 22.45 5.01
CA GLU A 74 -7.63 23.01 5.98
C GLU A 74 -8.13 21.93 6.97
N TRP A 75 -7.84 22.13 8.26
CA TRP A 75 -8.26 21.21 9.32
C TRP A 75 -9.78 21.21 9.55
N ASN A 76 -10.49 22.30 9.19
CA ASN A 76 -11.90 22.56 9.52
C ASN A 76 -12.18 22.56 11.02
N VAL A 77 -11.26 23.15 11.78
CA VAL A 77 -11.33 23.34 13.23
C VAL A 77 -10.87 24.76 13.56
N ASP A 78 -11.49 25.39 14.54
CA ASP A 78 -11.36 26.81 14.85
C ASP A 78 -10.30 27.07 15.95
N HIS A 79 -9.99 26.06 16.78
CA HIS A 79 -9.01 26.21 17.86
C HIS A 79 -7.55 26.20 17.36
N THR A 80 -6.98 27.41 17.30
CA THR A 80 -5.63 27.67 16.75
C THR A 80 -4.51 26.88 17.45
N ASP A 81 -4.56 26.74 18.78
CA ASP A 81 -3.48 26.03 19.50
C ASP A 81 -3.52 24.51 19.24
N THR A 82 -4.71 23.94 19.01
CA THR A 82 -4.86 22.53 18.60
C THR A 82 -4.22 22.34 17.22
N VAL A 83 -4.58 23.18 16.25
CA VAL A 83 -4.03 23.14 14.88
C VAL A 83 -2.51 23.26 14.90
N ASN A 84 -1.97 24.23 15.63
CA ASN A 84 -0.52 24.42 15.75
C ASN A 84 0.16 23.18 16.35
N ALA A 85 -0.42 22.57 17.39
CA ALA A 85 0.14 21.36 17.98
C ALA A 85 0.11 20.15 17.04
N LEU A 86 -0.92 20.03 16.21
CA LEU A 86 -1.03 19.01 15.16
C LEU A 86 0.05 19.21 14.08
N GLU A 87 0.17 20.42 13.54
CA GLU A 87 1.18 20.73 12.50
C GLU A 87 2.61 20.54 13.02
N VAL A 88 2.89 20.98 14.25
CA VAL A 88 4.21 20.78 14.87
C VAL A 88 4.51 19.29 15.09
N TYR A 89 3.50 18.46 15.38
CA TYR A 89 3.66 17.02 15.46
C TYR A 89 3.96 16.40 14.09
N LEU A 90 3.18 16.73 13.05
CA LEU A 90 3.35 16.23 11.69
C LEU A 90 4.73 16.60 11.13
N ASN A 91 5.14 17.86 11.29
CA ASN A 91 6.48 18.31 10.91
C ASN A 91 7.57 17.55 11.69
N SER A 92 7.36 17.31 13.00
CA SER A 92 8.34 16.58 13.82
C SER A 92 8.51 15.13 13.40
N ILE A 93 7.45 14.43 12.96
CA ILE A 93 7.57 13.04 12.52
C ILE A 93 8.17 12.93 11.12
N GLY A 94 7.92 13.90 10.24
CA GLY A 94 8.57 13.98 8.92
C GLY A 94 10.06 14.27 9.03
N THR A 95 10.42 15.37 9.71
CA THR A 95 11.82 15.84 9.78
C THR A 95 12.67 15.01 10.75
N ARG A 96 12.35 15.02 12.04
CA ARG A 96 13.16 14.37 13.09
C ARG A 96 12.89 12.88 13.18
N GLY A 97 11.67 12.46 12.85
CA GLY A 97 11.27 11.06 12.83
C GLY A 97 11.68 10.32 11.56
N GLY A 98 12.14 11.03 10.52
CA GLY A 98 12.54 10.44 9.24
C GLY A 98 11.41 9.67 8.54
N ARG A 99 10.15 10.03 8.82
CA ARG A 99 8.99 9.35 8.21
C ARG A 99 8.80 9.85 6.79
N ALA A 100 8.48 8.92 5.88
CA ALA A 100 8.12 9.25 4.50
C ALA A 100 6.87 10.15 4.47
N GLU A 101 6.78 11.02 3.47
CA GLU A 101 5.68 11.99 3.29
C GLU A 101 4.30 11.31 3.32
N SER A 102 4.15 10.17 2.65
CA SER A 102 2.92 9.36 2.69
C SER A 102 2.51 8.91 4.11
N THR A 103 3.48 8.72 5.01
CA THR A 103 3.19 8.39 6.42
C THR A 103 2.76 9.64 7.19
N VAL A 104 3.34 10.80 6.89
CA VAL A 104 2.91 12.08 7.48
C VAL A 104 1.47 12.38 7.07
N GLU A 105 1.15 12.19 5.78
CA GLU A 105 -0.20 12.41 5.26
C GLU A 105 -1.23 11.44 5.87
N THR A 106 -0.85 10.17 6.04
CA THR A 106 -1.68 9.19 6.76
C THR A 106 -1.96 9.63 8.20
N HIS A 107 -0.97 10.17 8.91
CA HIS A 107 -1.17 10.70 10.26
C HIS A 107 -2.08 11.94 10.24
N ARG A 108 -1.90 12.85 9.27
CA ARG A 108 -2.71 14.06 9.10
C ARG A 108 -4.18 13.71 8.92
N THR A 109 -4.51 12.84 7.97
CA THR A 109 -5.89 12.41 7.69
C THR A 109 -6.54 11.77 8.91
N ARG A 110 -5.81 10.89 9.62
CA ARG A 110 -6.35 10.21 10.81
C ARG A 110 -6.60 11.16 11.98
N LEU A 111 -5.68 12.11 12.19
CA LEU A 111 -5.85 13.14 13.21
C LEU A 111 -6.99 14.10 12.84
N ALA A 112 -7.18 14.41 11.56
CA ALA A 112 -8.28 15.26 11.12
C ALA A 112 -9.64 14.61 11.44
N LYS A 113 -9.81 13.30 11.14
CA LYS A 113 -11.03 12.58 11.55
C LYS A 113 -11.19 12.57 13.07
N TRP A 114 -10.13 12.26 13.83
CA TRP A 114 -10.16 12.31 15.31
C TRP A 114 -10.68 13.64 15.85
N VAL A 115 -10.11 14.77 15.40
CA VAL A 115 -10.47 16.09 15.93
C VAL A 115 -11.88 16.49 15.51
N ARG A 116 -12.31 16.16 14.29
CA ARG A 116 -13.67 16.43 13.81
C ARG A 116 -14.72 15.65 14.60
N THR A 117 -14.51 14.34 14.79
CA THR A 117 -15.40 13.51 15.62
C THR A 117 -15.44 14.02 17.06
N TYR A 118 -14.29 14.40 17.64
CA TYR A 118 -14.26 15.03 18.97
C TYR A 118 -15.10 16.32 19.01
N ARG A 119 -14.96 17.20 18.01
CA ARG A 119 -15.73 18.44 17.88
C ARG A 119 -17.22 18.19 17.73
N GLU A 120 -17.62 17.20 16.93
CA GLU A 120 -19.02 16.84 16.70
C GLU A 120 -19.69 16.31 17.96
N LEU A 121 -18.98 15.47 18.73
CA LEU A 121 -19.49 14.92 19.98
C LEU A 121 -19.55 15.95 21.11
N HIS A 122 -18.50 16.77 21.24
CA HIS A 122 -18.30 17.61 22.44
C HIS A 122 -18.53 19.10 22.21
N GLY A 123 -18.77 19.51 20.96
CA GLY A 123 -19.01 20.91 20.58
C GLY A 123 -17.77 21.81 20.66
N THR A 124 -16.58 21.23 20.82
CA THR A 124 -15.31 21.96 20.95
C THR A 124 -14.16 21.22 20.28
N ASP A 125 -13.23 21.95 19.67
CA ASP A 125 -11.98 21.46 19.10
C ASP A 125 -10.74 21.91 19.91
N ALA A 126 -10.97 22.41 21.13
CA ALA A 126 -9.95 22.85 22.08
C ALA A 126 -9.31 21.68 22.85
N LEU A 127 -8.81 20.65 22.14
CA LEU A 127 -8.29 19.40 22.70
C LEU A 127 -7.12 19.57 23.70
N LEU A 128 -6.47 20.74 23.75
CA LEU A 128 -5.37 21.00 24.67
C LEU A 128 -5.83 21.56 26.03
N GLU A 129 -6.97 22.24 26.09
CA GLU A 129 -7.44 22.91 27.30
C GLU A 129 -7.67 21.94 28.46
N PRO A 130 -8.32 20.77 28.28
CA PRO A 130 -8.51 19.82 29.38
C PRO A 130 -7.19 19.21 29.88
N LEU A 131 -6.17 19.16 29.01
CA LEU A 131 -4.90 18.49 29.30
C LEU A 131 -3.99 19.28 30.24
N SER A 132 -4.27 20.57 30.44
CA SER A 132 -3.48 21.41 31.33
C SER A 132 -3.83 21.20 32.80
N GLU A 133 -4.98 20.60 33.14
CA GLU A 133 -5.41 20.41 34.53
C GLU A 133 -5.74 18.95 34.86
N LEU A 134 -5.22 18.45 35.99
CA LEU A 134 -5.34 17.04 36.36
C LEU A 134 -6.74 16.67 36.90
N ASP A 135 -7.51 17.64 37.36
CA ASP A 135 -8.89 17.45 37.79
C ASP A 135 -9.84 17.19 36.62
N GLN A 136 -9.50 17.68 35.43
CA GLN A 136 -10.23 17.41 34.18
C GLN A 136 -9.87 16.05 33.56
N GLN A 137 -8.82 15.38 34.05
CA GLN A 137 -8.34 14.12 33.48
C GLN A 137 -9.39 13.03 33.33
N PRO A 138 -10.23 12.73 34.34
CA PRO A 138 -11.28 11.72 34.19
C PRO A 138 -12.28 12.08 33.10
N GLY A 139 -12.73 13.34 33.04
CA GLY A 139 -13.68 13.79 32.02
C GLY A 139 -13.10 13.75 30.61
N GLU A 140 -11.84 14.12 30.45
CA GLU A 140 -11.18 14.07 29.13
C GLU A 140 -10.89 12.64 28.66
N ILE A 141 -10.66 11.70 29.59
CA ILE A 141 -10.60 10.27 29.26
C ILE A 141 -11.95 9.83 28.69
N GLU A 142 -13.05 10.11 29.37
CA GLU A 142 -14.41 9.77 28.89
C GLU A 142 -14.73 10.42 27.52
N HIS A 143 -14.34 11.67 27.31
CA HIS A 143 -14.50 12.33 26.00
C HIS A 143 -13.74 11.61 24.88
N CYS A 144 -12.51 11.17 25.16
CA CYS A 144 -11.69 10.42 24.21
C CYS A 144 -12.24 9.01 23.97
N LEU A 145 -12.76 8.33 25.00
CA LEU A 145 -13.42 7.03 24.86
C LEU A 145 -14.68 7.14 24.00
N ALA A 146 -15.49 8.19 24.17
CA ALA A 146 -16.67 8.44 23.33
C ALA A 146 -16.33 8.60 21.83
N VAL A 147 -15.16 9.18 21.49
CA VAL A 147 -14.68 9.22 20.10
C VAL A 147 -14.32 7.82 19.60
N LEU A 148 -13.71 7.00 20.45
CA LEU A 148 -13.38 5.61 20.11
C LEU A 148 -14.63 4.74 19.97
N ASP A 149 -15.69 5.00 20.73
CA ASP A 149 -16.99 4.34 20.57
C ASP A 149 -17.59 4.63 19.18
N VAL A 150 -17.53 5.88 18.71
CA VAL A 150 -17.93 6.22 17.34
C VAL A 150 -17.09 5.47 16.31
N PHE A 151 -15.78 5.35 16.54
CA PHE A 151 -14.93 4.57 15.64
C PHE A 151 -15.20 3.07 15.72
N ASP A 152 -15.66 2.55 16.87
CA ASP A 152 -16.08 1.16 17.00
C ASP A 152 -17.29 0.85 16.11
N GLU A 153 -18.24 1.79 16.06
CA GLU A 153 -19.46 1.69 15.26
C GLU A 153 -19.22 1.93 13.76
N GLU A 154 -18.40 2.92 13.40
CA GLU A 154 -18.22 3.34 12.01
C GLU A 154 -17.16 2.54 11.24
N LEU A 155 -16.08 2.12 11.90
CA LEU A 155 -14.96 1.47 11.20
C LEU A 155 -15.18 -0.03 11.09
N SER A 156 -15.11 -0.53 9.85
CA SER A 156 -15.40 -1.93 9.54
C SER A 156 -14.38 -2.94 10.07
N THR A 157 -13.17 -2.53 10.45
CA THR A 157 -12.11 -3.46 10.88
C THR A 157 -11.40 -2.99 12.14
N ASP A 158 -11.15 -3.93 13.07
CA ASP A 158 -10.36 -3.70 14.28
C ASP A 158 -8.97 -3.16 13.99
N ARG A 159 -8.37 -3.58 12.86
CA ARG A 159 -7.10 -3.02 12.39
C ARG A 159 -7.19 -1.52 12.14
N SER A 160 -8.23 -1.05 11.45
CA SER A 160 -8.44 0.39 11.24
C SER A 160 -8.62 1.12 12.56
N LYS A 161 -9.47 0.58 13.46
CA LYS A 161 -9.72 1.16 14.80
C LYS A 161 -8.42 1.32 15.59
N LEU A 162 -7.59 0.29 15.65
CA LEU A 162 -6.27 0.31 16.29
C LEU A 162 -5.32 1.34 15.66
N GLU A 163 -5.35 1.48 14.34
CA GLU A 163 -4.51 2.47 13.63
C GLU A 163 -4.89 3.92 13.95
N TYR A 164 -6.19 4.23 14.08
CA TYR A 164 -6.64 5.55 14.54
C TYR A 164 -6.24 5.80 16.00
N LEU A 165 -6.48 4.82 16.89
CA LEU A 165 -6.06 4.90 18.29
C LEU A 165 -4.55 5.12 18.42
N HIS A 166 -3.74 4.38 17.66
CA HIS A 166 -2.28 4.54 17.68
C HIS A 166 -1.84 5.94 17.28
N VAL A 167 -2.44 6.51 16.24
CA VAL A 167 -2.09 7.86 15.77
C VAL A 167 -2.51 8.93 16.78
N ALA A 168 -3.74 8.88 17.29
CA ALA A 168 -4.22 9.83 18.30
C ALA A 168 -3.38 9.74 19.59
N ARG A 169 -3.14 8.52 20.10
CA ARG A 169 -2.31 8.27 21.28
C ARG A 169 -0.88 8.78 21.10
N ALA A 170 -0.30 8.62 19.90
CA ALA A 170 1.04 9.12 19.59
C ALA A 170 1.11 10.66 19.59
N TRP A 171 0.06 11.33 19.11
CA TRP A 171 -0.06 12.79 19.17
C TRP A 171 -0.21 13.28 20.63
N TYR A 172 -1.11 12.69 21.42
CA TYR A 172 -1.24 13.05 22.86
C TYR A 172 0.06 12.78 23.63
N ALA A 173 0.77 11.70 23.32
CA ALA A 173 2.10 11.44 23.89
C ALA A 173 3.13 12.50 23.48
N PHE A 174 3.05 13.03 22.25
CA PHE A 174 3.91 14.10 21.76
C PHE A 174 3.66 15.42 22.52
N VAL A 175 2.40 15.86 22.64
CA VAL A 175 2.06 17.10 23.36
C VAL A 175 2.42 17.02 24.85
N LYS A 176 2.23 15.86 25.49
CA LYS A 176 2.71 15.58 26.86
C LYS A 176 4.24 15.70 26.97
N ARG A 177 4.99 15.08 26.05
CA ARG A 177 6.48 15.16 26.06
C ARG A 177 6.98 16.59 25.88
N ARG A 178 6.27 17.42 25.10
CA ARG A 178 6.58 18.84 24.90
C ARG A 178 6.08 19.76 26.02
N LYS A 179 5.48 19.20 27.06
CA LYS A 179 4.94 19.93 28.24
C LYS A 179 3.75 20.84 27.91
N TYR A 180 3.07 20.61 26.79
CA TYR A 180 1.78 21.23 26.50
C TYR A 180 0.63 20.55 27.27
N ALA A 181 0.84 19.31 27.73
CA ALA A 181 -0.13 18.52 28.48
C ALA A 181 0.51 17.90 29.74
N LYS A 182 -0.27 17.79 30.83
CA LYS A 182 0.14 17.08 32.06
C LYS A 182 0.01 15.56 31.92
N TYR A 183 -0.97 15.08 31.16
CA TYR A 183 -1.28 13.65 30.97
C TYR A 183 -1.55 13.31 29.50
N ASN A 184 -1.76 12.02 29.22
CA ASN A 184 -2.21 11.52 27.91
C ASN A 184 -3.53 10.77 28.18
N PRO A 185 -4.69 11.25 27.70
CA PRO A 185 -5.98 10.63 27.98
C PRO A 185 -6.11 9.24 27.34
N LEU A 186 -5.36 8.97 26.26
CA LEU A 186 -5.33 7.68 25.57
C LEU A 186 -4.22 6.75 26.05
N ALA A 187 -3.62 7.01 27.23
CA ALA A 187 -2.53 6.19 27.72
C ALA A 187 -2.94 4.73 27.96
N GLU A 188 -4.17 4.49 28.39
CA GLU A 188 -4.67 3.16 28.78
C GLU A 188 -5.89 2.70 27.94
N ALA A 189 -6.40 3.57 27.05
CA ALA A 189 -7.62 3.32 26.28
C ALA A 189 -7.63 1.99 25.48
N GLY A 190 -6.46 1.49 25.06
CA GLY A 190 -6.39 0.20 24.35
C GLY A 190 -6.73 -1.03 25.20
N GLU A 191 -6.81 -0.90 26.52
CA GLU A 191 -7.21 -1.98 27.43
C GLU A 191 -8.74 -2.10 27.58
N GLU A 192 -9.48 -1.06 27.18
CA GLU A 192 -10.94 -0.99 27.31
C GLU A 192 -11.66 -1.53 26.07
N PHE A 193 -10.98 -1.57 24.92
CA PHE A 193 -11.50 -2.11 23.66
C PHE A 193 -10.94 -3.49 23.37
N GLY A 194 -11.83 -4.45 23.06
CA GLY A 194 -11.47 -5.81 22.64
C GLY A 194 -10.98 -5.92 21.19
N TRP A 195 -10.48 -4.84 20.61
CA TRP A 195 -10.04 -4.82 19.20
C TRP A 195 -8.79 -5.67 19.03
N GLU A 196 -8.91 -6.69 18.21
CA GLU A 196 -7.78 -7.55 17.86
C GLU A 196 -7.46 -7.39 16.39
N ALA A 197 -6.21 -7.05 16.09
CA ALA A 197 -5.66 -7.30 14.77
C ALA A 197 -5.39 -8.80 14.65
N SER A 198 -6.45 -9.63 14.60
CA SER A 198 -6.31 -11.01 14.14
C SER A 198 -5.78 -10.91 12.71
N GLU A 199 -4.50 -11.18 12.49
CA GLU A 199 -4.00 -11.33 11.12
C GLU A 199 -4.67 -12.60 10.58
N PRO A 200 -5.56 -12.51 9.58
CA PRO A 200 -6.04 -13.71 8.91
C PRO A 200 -4.80 -14.46 8.41
N ASP A 201 -4.84 -15.79 8.45
CA ASP A 201 -3.77 -16.64 7.91
C ASP A 201 -3.34 -16.05 6.55
N PRO A 202 -2.07 -15.66 6.38
CA PRO A 202 -1.67 -14.84 5.25
C PRO A 202 -1.89 -15.56 3.91
N GLN A 203 -3.09 -15.40 3.34
CA GLN A 203 -3.46 -16.00 2.06
C GLN A 203 -2.50 -15.60 0.95
N SER A 204 -2.10 -16.61 0.19
CA SER A 204 -1.16 -16.54 -0.93
C SER A 204 -1.85 -17.07 -2.17
N LEU A 205 -1.46 -16.56 -3.35
CA LEU A 205 -1.80 -17.24 -4.58
C LEU A 205 -1.10 -18.62 -4.62
N SER A 206 -1.76 -19.61 -5.20
CA SER A 206 -1.12 -20.85 -5.63
C SER A 206 -0.47 -20.67 -7.01
N ALA A 207 0.45 -21.58 -7.38
CA ALA A 207 1.04 -21.57 -8.71
C ALA A 207 -0.02 -21.69 -9.83
N SER A 208 -1.08 -22.46 -9.63
CA SER A 208 -2.17 -22.57 -10.61
C SER A 208 -3.00 -21.29 -10.73
N GLN A 209 -3.18 -20.55 -9.64
CA GLN A 209 -3.86 -19.26 -9.66
C GLN A 209 -2.98 -18.19 -10.34
N VAL A 210 -1.67 -18.15 -10.06
CA VAL A 210 -0.74 -17.27 -10.79
C VAL A 210 -0.80 -17.56 -12.28
N ARG A 211 -0.78 -18.83 -12.68
CA ARG A 211 -0.88 -19.22 -14.10
C ARG A 211 -2.16 -18.72 -14.76
N ARG A 212 -3.31 -18.87 -14.10
CA ARG A 212 -4.60 -18.39 -14.62
C ARG A 212 -4.61 -16.88 -14.80
N ILE A 213 -4.04 -16.13 -13.86
CA ILE A 213 -3.90 -14.67 -14.00
C ILE A 213 -2.97 -14.35 -15.18
N TYR A 214 -1.87 -15.08 -15.31
CA TYR A 214 -0.90 -14.87 -16.36
C TYR A 214 -1.45 -15.20 -17.75
N SER A 215 -2.34 -16.20 -17.90
CA SER A 215 -2.94 -16.53 -19.20
C SER A 215 -3.85 -15.44 -19.77
N GLU A 216 -4.31 -14.50 -18.93
CA GLU A 216 -5.14 -13.36 -19.37
C GLU A 216 -4.31 -12.13 -19.80
N VAL A 217 -2.97 -12.19 -19.71
CA VAL A 217 -2.13 -11.06 -20.12
C VAL A 217 -2.11 -10.93 -21.64
N ALA A 218 -2.46 -9.74 -22.14
CA ALA A 218 -2.51 -9.45 -23.58
C ALA A 218 -1.52 -8.35 -24.02
N SER A 219 -0.64 -7.89 -23.12
CA SER A 219 0.32 -6.83 -23.41
C SER A 219 1.58 -6.98 -22.56
N SER A 220 2.72 -6.50 -23.08
CA SER A 220 4.00 -6.50 -22.35
C SER A 220 3.93 -5.73 -21.02
N GLU A 221 3.03 -4.76 -20.91
CA GLU A 221 2.78 -4.05 -19.65
C GLU A 221 2.08 -4.93 -18.61
N ALA A 222 1.04 -5.67 -19.01
CA ALA A 222 0.32 -6.58 -18.14
C ALA A 222 1.19 -7.79 -17.76
N GLU A 223 2.00 -8.27 -18.70
CA GLU A 223 2.96 -9.34 -18.47
C GLU A 223 4.01 -8.94 -17.41
N LEU A 224 4.66 -7.79 -17.61
CA LEU A 224 5.60 -7.23 -16.64
C LEU A 224 4.94 -6.99 -15.28
N LEU A 225 3.68 -6.53 -15.25
CA LEU A 225 2.94 -6.30 -14.01
C LEU A 225 2.83 -7.57 -13.16
N VAL A 226 2.43 -8.69 -13.77
CA VAL A 226 2.24 -9.96 -13.05
C VAL A 226 3.61 -10.54 -12.63
N VAL A 227 4.60 -10.52 -13.53
CA VAL A 227 5.97 -10.97 -13.24
C VAL A 227 6.59 -10.16 -12.11
N ALA A 228 6.46 -8.83 -12.12
CA ALA A 228 7.05 -7.98 -11.08
C ALA A 228 6.43 -8.23 -9.70
N LEU A 229 5.12 -8.49 -9.63
CA LEU A 229 4.41 -8.72 -8.37
C LEU A 229 4.59 -10.15 -7.84
N ALA A 230 4.44 -11.17 -8.68
CA ALA A 230 4.43 -12.57 -8.29
C ALA A 230 5.75 -13.32 -8.60
N GLY A 231 6.48 -12.91 -9.64
CA GLY A 231 7.77 -13.48 -10.03
C GLY A 231 8.97 -12.87 -9.32
N TRP A 232 8.90 -11.59 -8.92
CA TRP A 232 9.98 -10.89 -8.22
C TRP A 232 9.62 -10.46 -6.79
N GLY A 233 8.34 -10.57 -6.41
CA GLY A 233 7.88 -10.23 -5.06
C GLY A 233 7.96 -8.73 -4.74
N LEU A 234 7.91 -7.87 -5.76
CA LEU A 234 7.95 -6.42 -5.57
C LEU A 234 6.67 -5.91 -4.91
N ARG A 235 6.79 -4.80 -4.20
CA ARG A 235 5.63 -4.07 -3.68
C ARG A 235 4.97 -3.30 -4.82
N PRO A 236 3.65 -3.07 -4.78
CA PRO A 236 2.97 -2.26 -5.79
C PRO A 236 3.58 -0.86 -6.00
N SER A 237 4.13 -0.25 -4.95
CA SER A 237 4.84 1.03 -5.06
C SER A 237 6.19 0.92 -5.77
N GLU A 238 6.91 -0.19 -5.58
CA GLU A 238 8.17 -0.48 -6.28
C GLU A 238 7.90 -0.76 -7.76
N VAL A 239 6.79 -1.44 -8.08
CA VAL A 239 6.36 -1.67 -9.47
C VAL A 239 5.95 -0.37 -10.16
N ALA A 240 5.14 0.46 -9.48
CA ALA A 240 4.71 1.75 -10.02
C ALA A 240 5.90 2.63 -10.42
N ALA A 241 6.89 2.74 -9.53
CA ALA A 241 8.06 3.60 -9.72
C ALA A 241 9.23 2.91 -10.44
N LEU A 242 9.03 1.73 -11.03
CA LEU A 242 10.11 0.95 -11.64
C LEU A 242 10.70 1.69 -12.85
N HIS A 243 12.00 1.97 -12.79
CA HIS A 243 12.73 2.76 -13.78
C HIS A 243 13.81 1.94 -14.49
N VAL A 244 14.09 2.25 -15.76
CA VAL A 244 15.07 1.52 -16.58
C VAL A 244 16.47 1.52 -15.97
N ASP A 245 16.88 2.61 -15.32
CA ASP A 245 18.18 2.72 -14.64
C ASP A 245 18.36 1.71 -13.49
N GLN A 246 17.26 1.15 -12.97
CA GLN A 246 17.30 0.12 -11.94
C GLN A 246 17.53 -1.28 -12.55
N VAL A 247 17.36 -1.46 -13.86
CA VAL A 247 17.40 -2.77 -14.53
C VAL A 247 18.82 -3.07 -15.01
N VAL A 248 19.42 -4.15 -14.51
CA VAL A 248 20.74 -4.62 -14.91
C VAL A 248 20.61 -5.98 -15.61
N LEU A 249 20.62 -5.98 -16.95
CA LEU A 249 20.41 -7.19 -17.77
C LEU A 249 21.72 -7.83 -18.27
N ASP A 250 22.77 -7.04 -18.53
CA ASP A 250 24.03 -7.51 -19.13
C ASP A 250 24.95 -8.29 -18.16
N ALA A 251 24.49 -8.57 -16.94
CA ALA A 251 25.26 -9.27 -15.93
C ALA A 251 25.05 -10.79 -16.02
N GLU A 252 26.05 -11.57 -15.57
CA GLU A 252 25.88 -13.01 -15.30
C GLU A 252 24.75 -13.30 -14.28
N ASP A 253 24.29 -12.25 -13.58
CA ASP A 253 23.22 -12.26 -12.60
C ASP A 253 22.26 -11.09 -12.82
N PRO A 254 21.26 -11.21 -13.72
CA PRO A 254 20.29 -10.16 -13.97
C PRO A 254 19.56 -9.77 -12.68
N HIS A 255 19.48 -8.47 -12.40
CA HIS A 255 18.89 -7.96 -11.14
C HIS A 255 18.33 -6.55 -11.29
N LEU A 256 17.47 -6.18 -10.35
CA LEU A 256 17.06 -4.81 -10.11
C LEU A 256 17.92 -4.22 -8.99
N SER A 257 18.41 -3.00 -9.17
CA SER A 257 19.16 -2.24 -8.17
C SER A 257 18.33 -1.04 -7.71
N PHE A 258 18.06 -0.96 -6.42
CA PHE A 258 17.32 0.11 -5.75
C PHE A 258 18.29 0.96 -4.93
N GLY A 259 18.25 2.28 -5.15
CA GLY A 259 19.09 3.24 -4.43
C GLY A 259 18.75 3.36 -2.94
N ASP A 260 19.63 4.04 -2.20
CA ASP A 260 19.42 4.34 -0.79
C ASP A 260 18.11 5.13 -0.58
N GLY A 261 17.20 4.58 0.23
CA GLY A 261 15.90 5.20 0.53
C GLY A 261 14.75 4.81 -0.42
N GLU A 262 15.03 4.14 -1.55
CA GLU A 262 13.99 3.69 -2.49
C GLU A 262 13.22 2.46 -1.98
N ARG A 263 13.82 1.67 -1.07
CA ARG A 263 13.14 0.56 -0.37
C ARG A 263 12.93 0.85 1.11
N LYS A 264 11.67 0.70 1.53
CA LYS A 264 11.27 0.84 2.95
C LYS A 264 11.89 -0.23 3.87
N ASN A 265 12.17 -1.45 3.37
CA ASN A 265 12.86 -2.54 4.09
C ASN A 265 13.34 -3.62 3.08
N GLY A 266 14.58 -4.12 3.20
CA GLY A 266 15.13 -5.24 2.42
C GLY A 266 16.50 -4.94 1.77
N PRO A 267 17.17 -5.92 1.16
CA PRO A 267 18.37 -5.68 0.37
C PRO A 267 18.07 -4.75 -0.82
N GLY A 268 19.04 -3.92 -1.19
CA GLY A 268 18.95 -2.99 -2.31
C GLY A 268 18.91 -3.66 -3.68
N GLU A 269 19.12 -4.98 -3.75
CA GLU A 269 19.09 -5.74 -5.00
C GLU A 269 18.01 -6.82 -5.01
N VAL A 270 17.36 -7.01 -6.16
CA VAL A 270 16.40 -8.09 -6.41
C VAL A 270 16.85 -8.86 -7.65
N THR A 271 17.32 -10.10 -7.47
CA THR A 271 17.68 -10.96 -8.60
C THR A 271 16.45 -11.29 -9.45
N LEU A 272 16.59 -11.13 -10.76
CA LEU A 272 15.61 -11.53 -11.76
C LEU A 272 15.85 -12.99 -12.14
N LEU A 273 15.14 -13.90 -11.47
CA LEU A 273 15.23 -15.32 -11.80
C LEU A 273 14.37 -15.69 -13.00
N TYR A 274 13.21 -15.06 -13.16
CA TYR A 274 12.24 -15.30 -14.23
C TYR A 274 11.84 -13.97 -14.88
N GLY A 275 11.44 -13.99 -16.16
CA GLY A 275 10.90 -12.83 -16.87
C GLY A 275 11.95 -11.76 -17.23
N VAL A 276 13.18 -12.18 -17.49
CA VAL A 276 14.26 -11.30 -17.99
C VAL A 276 13.94 -10.79 -19.40
N ASP A 277 13.39 -11.66 -20.22
CA ASP A 277 12.80 -11.37 -21.52
C ASP A 277 11.59 -10.42 -21.41
N VAL A 278 10.70 -10.65 -20.45
CA VAL A 278 9.51 -9.80 -20.23
C VAL A 278 9.89 -8.33 -19.96
N VAL A 279 10.91 -8.10 -19.14
CA VAL A 279 11.36 -6.73 -18.85
C VAL A 279 12.13 -6.13 -20.04
N ALA A 280 12.92 -6.93 -20.75
CA ALA A 280 13.62 -6.50 -21.97
C ALA A 280 12.62 -6.07 -23.05
N ASP A 281 11.61 -6.90 -23.34
CA ASP A 281 10.56 -6.61 -24.32
C ASP A 281 9.77 -5.34 -23.96
N ARG A 282 9.53 -5.12 -22.67
CA ARG A 282 8.90 -3.88 -22.20
C ARG A 282 9.80 -2.66 -22.41
N ILE A 283 11.09 -2.77 -22.14
CA ILE A 283 12.07 -1.70 -22.39
C ILE A 283 12.12 -1.38 -23.89
N ASP A 284 12.18 -2.40 -24.74
CA ASP A 284 12.20 -2.22 -26.20
C ASP A 284 10.92 -1.53 -26.69
N THR A 285 9.76 -2.01 -26.24
CA THR A 285 8.44 -1.40 -26.54
C THR A 285 8.36 0.08 -26.17
N LEU A 286 9.03 0.48 -25.07
CA LEU A 286 9.03 1.85 -24.57
C LEU A 286 10.12 2.71 -25.22
N SER A 287 11.26 2.13 -25.57
CA SER A 287 12.39 2.81 -26.20
C SER A 287 12.04 3.37 -27.58
N ASP A 288 11.09 2.75 -28.27
CA ASP A 288 10.55 3.25 -29.54
C ASP A 288 9.67 4.51 -29.40
N ARG A 289 9.33 4.93 -28.17
CA ARG A 289 8.49 6.12 -27.92
C ARG A 289 9.34 7.38 -27.77
N GLU A 290 9.10 8.38 -28.62
CA GLU A 290 9.85 9.66 -28.64
C GLU A 290 9.89 10.44 -27.31
N MET A 291 8.94 10.18 -26.39
CA MET A 291 8.84 10.87 -25.09
C MET A 291 8.87 9.91 -23.90
N TRP A 292 9.57 8.78 -24.01
CA TRP A 292 9.72 7.89 -22.87
C TRP A 292 10.62 8.54 -21.79
N ASN A 293 10.11 8.57 -20.55
CA ASN A 293 10.76 9.17 -19.40
C ASN A 293 11.51 8.14 -18.53
N GLY A 294 11.78 6.94 -19.07
CA GLY A 294 12.54 5.89 -18.39
C GLY A 294 11.74 4.99 -17.45
N TYR A 295 10.51 5.34 -17.07
CA TYR A 295 9.66 4.47 -16.23
C TYR A 295 9.05 3.32 -17.03
N LEU A 296 9.05 2.11 -16.46
CA LEU A 296 8.46 0.91 -17.10
C LEU A 296 6.92 0.92 -17.04
N PHE A 297 6.34 1.67 -16.12
CA PHE A 297 4.91 2.00 -16.07
C PHE A 297 4.72 3.52 -16.15
N PRO A 298 5.03 4.13 -17.30
CA PRO A 298 5.04 5.57 -17.43
C PRO A 298 3.60 6.12 -17.42
N SER A 299 3.43 7.29 -16.83
CA SER A 299 2.21 8.08 -16.96
C SER A 299 2.59 9.47 -17.48
N ARG A 300 1.92 9.90 -18.55
CA ARG A 300 2.07 11.25 -19.09
C ARG A 300 1.27 12.27 -18.29
N SER A 301 0.27 11.80 -17.54
CA SER A 301 -0.63 12.60 -16.72
C SER A 301 -0.11 12.76 -15.29
N SER A 302 0.77 11.88 -14.78
CA SER A 302 1.32 12.05 -13.43
C SER A 302 2.49 13.02 -13.37
N SER A 303 2.45 13.93 -12.40
CA SER A 303 3.58 14.75 -11.93
C SER A 303 4.84 13.95 -11.58
N THR A 304 4.68 12.71 -11.13
CA THR A 304 5.80 11.79 -10.84
C THR A 304 6.39 11.12 -12.09
N GLY A 305 5.69 11.18 -13.23
CA GLY A 305 6.07 10.53 -14.48
C GLY A 305 5.68 9.05 -14.59
N TYR A 306 5.11 8.45 -13.55
CA TYR A 306 4.68 7.04 -13.56
C TYR A 306 3.26 6.85 -13.02
N VAL A 307 2.68 5.67 -13.27
CA VAL A 307 1.29 5.37 -12.84
C VAL A 307 1.18 5.29 -11.32
N SER A 308 0.01 5.62 -10.78
CA SER A 308 -0.23 5.51 -9.33
C SER A 308 -0.20 4.06 -8.82
N VAL A 309 0.07 3.89 -7.52
CA VAL A 309 0.02 2.57 -6.86
C VAL A 309 -1.38 1.95 -6.95
N SER A 310 -2.44 2.76 -6.91
CA SER A 310 -3.82 2.30 -7.08
C SER A 310 -4.05 1.75 -8.50
N THR A 311 -3.45 2.35 -9.53
CA THR A 311 -3.49 1.85 -10.90
C THR A 311 -2.84 0.47 -11.02
N ILE A 312 -1.69 0.25 -10.39
CA ILE A 312 -1.05 -1.08 -10.32
C ILE A 312 -1.98 -2.12 -9.67
N ARG A 313 -2.60 -1.76 -8.53
CA ARG A 313 -3.54 -2.64 -7.82
C ARG A 313 -4.77 -2.97 -8.65
N ARG A 314 -5.36 -1.96 -9.29
CA ARG A 314 -6.56 -2.11 -10.13
C ARG A 314 -6.28 -3.01 -11.33
N ARG A 315 -5.19 -2.77 -12.06
CA ARG A 315 -4.82 -3.59 -13.23
C ARG A 315 -4.60 -5.05 -12.85
N PHE A 316 -3.94 -5.30 -11.72
CA PHE A 316 -3.78 -6.66 -11.22
C PHE A 316 -5.13 -7.30 -10.83
N LYS A 317 -6.00 -6.56 -10.12
CA LYS A 317 -7.34 -7.03 -9.75
C LYS A 317 -8.18 -7.35 -10.99
N GLN A 318 -8.12 -6.52 -12.03
CA GLN A 318 -8.81 -6.74 -13.31
C GLN A 318 -8.34 -8.02 -14.01
N LEU A 319 -7.03 -8.28 -14.05
CA LEU A 319 -6.50 -9.54 -14.59
C LEU A 319 -7.00 -10.74 -13.79
N ALA A 320 -7.02 -10.64 -12.45
CA ALA A 320 -7.50 -11.72 -11.60
C ALA A 320 -9.00 -11.97 -11.71
N ASP A 321 -9.79 -10.91 -11.87
CA ASP A 321 -11.23 -10.97 -12.08
C ASP A 321 -11.54 -11.60 -13.45
N THR A 322 -10.83 -11.17 -14.50
CA THR A 322 -10.93 -11.75 -15.85
C THR A 322 -10.56 -13.24 -15.84
N ALA A 323 -9.54 -13.61 -15.06
CA ALA A 323 -9.11 -14.99 -14.89
C ALA A 323 -10.04 -15.83 -14.00
N GLU A 324 -11.10 -15.23 -13.43
CA GLU A 324 -12.03 -15.81 -12.45
C GLU A 324 -11.29 -16.47 -11.27
N VAL A 325 -10.22 -15.81 -10.80
CA VAL A 325 -9.44 -16.29 -9.66
C VAL A 325 -10.01 -15.69 -8.37
N VAL A 326 -10.32 -16.59 -7.43
CA VAL A 326 -10.83 -16.26 -6.11
C VAL A 326 -9.94 -16.92 -5.06
N VAL A 327 -9.59 -16.15 -4.02
CA VAL A 327 -8.85 -16.60 -2.84
C VAL A 327 -9.70 -16.25 -1.62
N ASP A 328 -10.13 -17.26 -0.84
CA ASP A 328 -11.00 -17.08 0.33
C ASP A 328 -12.30 -16.28 0.07
N GLY A 329 -12.85 -16.38 -1.13
CA GLY A 329 -14.09 -15.69 -1.51
C GLY A 329 -13.88 -14.31 -2.13
N ASP A 330 -12.66 -13.78 -2.15
CA ASP A 330 -12.33 -12.47 -2.70
C ASP A 330 -11.42 -12.53 -3.93
N THR A 331 -11.52 -11.53 -4.81
CA THR A 331 -10.57 -11.31 -5.91
C THR A 331 -9.18 -11.00 -5.31
N PRO A 332 -8.11 -11.68 -5.75
CA PRO A 332 -6.82 -11.54 -5.13
C PRO A 332 -6.19 -10.16 -5.35
N THR A 333 -5.36 -9.77 -4.38
CA THR A 333 -4.62 -8.49 -4.41
C THR A 333 -3.14 -8.72 -4.75
N PRO A 334 -2.40 -7.68 -5.19
CA PRO A 334 -0.95 -7.78 -5.41
C PRO A 334 -0.15 -8.31 -4.21
N LYS A 335 -0.66 -8.09 -2.99
CA LYS A 335 -0.05 -8.61 -1.75
C LYS A 335 -0.02 -10.14 -1.73
N MET A 336 -1.04 -10.79 -2.29
CA MET A 336 -1.13 -12.25 -2.38
C MET A 336 -0.14 -12.83 -3.41
N GLY A 337 0.11 -12.12 -4.53
CA GLY A 337 1.18 -12.48 -5.48
C GLY A 337 2.58 -12.33 -4.87
N ARG A 338 2.81 -11.25 -4.11
CA ARG A 338 4.05 -11.11 -3.36
C ARG A 338 4.26 -12.22 -2.32
N ARG A 339 3.19 -12.68 -1.66
CA ARG A 339 3.25 -13.82 -0.73
C ARG A 339 3.58 -15.12 -1.45
N PHE A 340 3.01 -15.35 -2.63
CA PHE A 340 3.35 -16.51 -3.47
C PHE A 340 4.85 -16.59 -3.71
N TRP A 341 5.50 -15.48 -4.05
CA TRP A 341 6.95 -15.44 -4.23
C TRP A 341 7.73 -15.89 -2.98
N TYR A 342 7.35 -15.39 -1.79
CA TYR A 342 8.00 -15.78 -0.54
C TYR A 342 7.76 -17.25 -0.20
N SER A 343 6.56 -17.76 -0.41
CA SER A 343 6.22 -19.17 -0.21
C SER A 343 7.02 -20.07 -1.16
N ALA A 344 7.04 -19.76 -2.46
CA ALA A 344 7.83 -20.49 -3.45
C ALA A 344 9.34 -20.47 -3.13
N TYR A 345 9.85 -19.32 -2.66
CA TYR A 345 11.25 -19.21 -2.23
C TYR A 345 11.56 -20.06 -0.99
N GLN A 346 10.68 -20.04 0.02
CA GLN A 346 10.84 -20.87 1.22
C GLN A 346 10.80 -22.36 0.91
N GLU A 347 9.87 -22.79 0.05
CA GLU A 347 9.81 -24.17 -0.43
C GLU A 347 11.09 -24.55 -1.20
N ALA A 348 11.57 -23.68 -2.10
CA ALA A 348 12.81 -23.92 -2.85
C ALA A 348 14.03 -24.05 -1.92
N VAL A 349 14.08 -23.28 -0.82
CA VAL A 349 15.10 -23.44 0.22
C VAL A 349 14.94 -24.77 0.95
N GLY A 350 13.72 -25.14 1.34
CA GLY A 350 13.42 -26.40 2.01
C GLY A 350 13.84 -27.62 1.19
N GLU A 351 13.47 -27.69 -0.09
CA GLU A 351 13.82 -28.79 -0.99
C GLU A 351 15.35 -28.92 -1.21
N VAL A 352 16.08 -27.80 -1.21
CA VAL A 352 17.55 -27.83 -1.29
C VAL A 352 18.14 -28.41 0.00
N LEU A 353 17.59 -28.07 1.16
CA LEU A 353 18.05 -28.60 2.45
C LEU A 353 17.76 -30.11 2.57
N GLU A 354 16.54 -30.54 2.24
CA GLU A 354 16.16 -31.97 2.25
C GLU A 354 17.04 -32.80 1.31
N GLY A 355 17.32 -32.28 0.11
CA GLY A 355 18.23 -32.95 -0.84
C GLY A 355 19.66 -33.11 -0.32
N LEU A 356 20.12 -32.22 0.56
CA LEU A 356 21.44 -32.31 1.20
C LEU A 356 21.44 -33.30 2.38
N GLU A 357 20.35 -33.38 3.14
CA GLU A 357 20.17 -34.36 4.20
C GLU A 357 20.20 -35.80 3.65
N GLY A 358 19.49 -36.06 2.54
CA GLY A 358 19.51 -37.38 1.89
C GLY A 358 20.90 -37.83 1.42
N VAL A 359 21.73 -36.89 0.93
CA VAL A 359 23.13 -37.18 0.55
C VAL A 359 24.01 -37.45 1.77
N ALA A 360 23.74 -36.81 2.91
CA ALA A 360 24.47 -37.03 4.15
C ALA A 360 24.15 -38.40 4.78
N GLU A 361 22.89 -38.84 4.71
CA GLU A 361 22.45 -40.17 5.15
C GLU A 361 23.09 -41.28 4.31
N ASP A 362 23.12 -41.14 2.99
CA ASP A 362 23.76 -42.11 2.06
C ASP A 362 25.27 -42.24 2.26
N GLN A 363 25.92 -41.24 2.86
CA GLN A 363 27.37 -41.21 3.13
C GLN A 363 27.72 -41.57 4.59
N GLY A 364 26.74 -41.93 5.42
CA GLY A 364 26.97 -42.47 6.77
C GLY A 364 27.60 -41.48 7.76
N SER A 365 27.36 -40.18 7.62
CA SER A 365 27.95 -39.15 8.49
C SER A 365 26.99 -38.74 9.61
N SER A 366 27.44 -38.79 10.87
CA SER A 366 26.61 -38.61 12.07
C SER A 366 26.43 -37.16 12.54
N SER A 367 26.73 -36.16 11.71
CA SER A 367 26.47 -34.75 12.04
C SER A 367 26.07 -33.94 10.81
N THR A 368 24.76 -33.87 10.58
CA THR A 368 24.08 -33.14 9.48
C THR A 368 24.59 -31.71 9.30
N GLU A 369 24.87 -31.01 10.41
CA GLU A 369 25.29 -29.60 10.42
C GLU A 369 26.73 -29.37 9.91
N VAL A 370 27.64 -30.35 10.07
CA VAL A 370 29.04 -30.25 9.61
C VAL A 370 29.16 -30.64 8.13
N VAL A 371 28.29 -31.52 7.64
CA VAL A 371 28.25 -31.91 6.23
C VAL A 371 27.68 -30.77 5.39
N LEU A 372 26.60 -30.12 5.85
CA LEU A 372 25.96 -29.00 5.14
C LEU A 372 26.93 -27.85 4.83
N ARG A 373 27.83 -27.51 5.77
CA ARG A 373 28.88 -26.47 5.58
C ARG A 373 30.04 -26.90 4.68
N ASN A 374 30.25 -28.19 4.48
CA ASN A 374 31.40 -28.74 3.75
C ASN A 374 31.05 -29.23 2.34
N TYR A 375 29.79 -29.54 2.05
CA TYR A 375 29.37 -30.16 0.77
C TYR A 375 29.12 -29.15 -0.35
N LEU A 376 28.75 -27.91 -0.02
CA LEU A 376 28.56 -26.84 -1.00
C LEU A 376 29.30 -25.58 -0.56
N SER A 377 30.05 -24.97 -1.48
CA SER A 377 30.44 -23.58 -1.30
C SER A 377 29.18 -22.71 -1.23
N ARG A 378 29.26 -21.54 -0.59
CA ARG A 378 28.15 -20.56 -0.56
C ARG A 378 27.59 -20.25 -1.96
N GLU A 379 28.46 -20.34 -2.98
CA GLU A 379 28.12 -20.14 -4.38
C GLU A 379 27.28 -21.29 -4.95
N GLN A 380 27.66 -22.54 -4.67
CA GLN A 380 26.88 -23.71 -5.12
C GLN A 380 25.51 -23.77 -4.45
N GLU A 381 25.43 -23.42 -3.16
CA GLU A 381 24.16 -23.34 -2.42
C GLU A 381 23.24 -22.24 -2.99
N ARG A 382 23.80 -21.05 -3.30
CA ARG A 382 23.07 -19.97 -3.98
C ARG A 382 22.57 -20.41 -5.35
N LYS A 383 23.41 -21.10 -6.14
CA LYS A 383 23.03 -21.59 -7.47
C LYS A 383 21.92 -22.65 -7.41
N ALA A 384 21.98 -23.58 -6.46
CA ALA A 384 20.95 -24.59 -6.25
C ALA A 384 19.60 -23.97 -5.89
N ARG A 385 19.60 -23.02 -4.92
CA ARG A 385 18.39 -22.27 -4.52
C ARG A 385 17.77 -21.51 -5.69
N ARG A 386 18.60 -20.81 -6.47
CA ARG A 386 18.15 -20.07 -7.65
C ARG A 386 17.54 -20.96 -8.71
N ARG A 387 18.15 -22.12 -8.99
CA ARG A 387 17.62 -23.07 -9.96
C ARG A 387 16.26 -23.61 -9.52
N ARG A 388 16.11 -24.00 -8.25
CA ARG A 388 14.81 -24.46 -7.70
C ARG A 388 13.75 -23.37 -7.73
N MET A 389 14.12 -22.14 -7.38
CA MET A 389 13.20 -21.02 -7.47
C MET A 389 12.80 -20.73 -8.93
N TYR A 390 13.74 -20.80 -9.87
CA TYR A 390 13.44 -20.70 -11.30
C TYR A 390 12.43 -21.78 -11.74
N GLU A 391 12.68 -23.05 -11.42
CA GLU A 391 11.79 -24.17 -11.75
C GLU A 391 10.35 -23.95 -11.21
N LYS A 392 10.21 -23.41 -9.98
CA LYS A 392 8.89 -23.07 -9.41
C LYS A 392 8.21 -21.88 -10.09
N LEU A 393 8.98 -20.86 -10.47
CA LEU A 393 8.46 -19.70 -11.19
C LEU A 393 8.06 -20.07 -12.61
N GLU A 394 8.94 -20.74 -13.35
CA GLU A 394 8.64 -21.30 -14.68
C GLU A 394 7.37 -22.15 -14.61
N ALA A 395 7.27 -23.06 -13.64
CA ALA A 395 6.07 -23.84 -13.45
C ALA A 395 4.83 -23.03 -13.08
N ALA A 396 4.91 -21.80 -12.57
CA ALA A 396 3.74 -20.96 -12.26
C ALA A 396 3.35 -20.03 -13.41
N PHE A 397 4.28 -19.70 -14.30
CA PHE A 397 4.07 -18.77 -15.41
C PHE A 397 3.93 -19.48 -16.77
N GLU A 398 4.45 -20.70 -16.92
CA GLU A 398 4.42 -21.48 -18.18
C GLU A 398 3.70 -22.81 -17.95
N SER A 399 2.47 -22.95 -18.46
CA SER A 399 1.93 -24.26 -18.94
C SER A 399 0.72 -24.09 -19.84
#